data_AF-A0A4U1F6M7-F1
#
_entry.id   AF-A0A4U1F6M7-F1
#
_cell.length_a   1.000
_cell.length_b   1.000
_cell.length_c   1.000
_cell.angle_alpha   90.00
_cell.angle_beta   90.00
_cell.angle_gamma   90.00
#
_symmetry.space_group_name_H-M   'P 1'
#
loop_
_entity.id
_entity.type
_entity.pdbx_description
1 polymer ?
#
loop_
_entity_poly.entity_id
_entity_poly.type
_entity_poly.pdbx_seq_one_letter_code
_entity_poly.pdbx_strand_id
1 'polypeptide(L)'
;ALWVCIILNPHCKLEEKSCWLQQLQKWNDLDVCPLEDGNYGHELPNITNALPQNASHRSDSLSRPRRTVFTRAIEGRELHWQDSHLQRIISSDVYIAPACQQEKHVPTACARVDALRSHGYPKEALRLTVAIINTLRLQQQRQLEIYKHQKKELLQRGTTTITNLEGWVGHPLDPIGCLFLTLTEACRLNDDGYLEHVPVAAGCPDSSESYLSLAMEVALMGMGQQRVMPEGLYAQDKVCRNEEQLLSRLQELQLDDELVQTLQKQCILLLEGGPFSGLGEVIHRESVPMHTFAKYLFSALLPHDPDLSYKLALRAMRLPVLENSTSAGDTSHPHHMVSVVPSRYPRWFTLGHLESQQCELASTMLTAAK
;
A
#
# COMPACT_ATOMS: atom_id res chain seq x y z
N ALA A 1 5.14 7.17 -14.27
CA ALA A 1 4.05 7.64 -15.16
C ALA A 1 4.51 8.88 -15.92
N LEU A 2 4.27 9.00 -17.23
CA LEU A 2 4.81 10.09 -18.09
C LEU A 2 4.50 11.50 -17.56
N TRP A 3 3.33 11.68 -16.95
CA TRP A 3 2.94 12.98 -16.40
C TRP A 3 3.82 13.45 -15.24
N VAL A 4 4.41 12.53 -14.46
CA VAL A 4 5.35 12.86 -13.36
C VAL A 4 6.55 13.61 -13.95
N CYS A 5 7.07 13.14 -15.09
CA CYS A 5 8.20 13.77 -15.78
C CYS A 5 7.85 15.14 -16.39
N ILE A 6 6.57 15.45 -16.62
CA ILE A 6 6.14 16.73 -17.21
C ILE A 6 5.76 17.73 -16.10
N ILE A 7 4.98 17.28 -15.12
CA ILE A 7 4.35 18.14 -14.09
C ILE A 7 5.26 18.36 -12.89
N LEU A 8 6.08 17.36 -12.55
CA LEU A 8 7.02 17.41 -11.42
C LEU A 8 8.46 17.68 -11.88
N ASN A 9 8.71 18.01 -13.14
CA ASN A 9 10.04 18.46 -13.55
C ASN A 9 10.41 19.79 -12.85
N PRO A 10 11.48 19.84 -12.02
CA PRO A 10 11.90 21.05 -11.31
C PRO A 10 12.34 22.20 -12.23
N HIS A 11 12.73 21.89 -13.47
CA HIS A 11 13.25 22.84 -14.44
C HIS A 11 12.18 23.35 -15.43
N CYS A 12 10.97 22.80 -15.39
CA CYS A 12 9.88 23.18 -16.30
C CYS A 12 9.36 24.58 -15.95
N LYS A 13 9.26 25.47 -16.95
CA LYS A 13 8.70 26.81 -16.73
C LYS A 13 7.19 26.73 -16.46
N LEU A 14 6.66 27.67 -15.69
CA LEU A 14 5.22 27.72 -15.36
C LEU A 14 4.33 27.81 -16.62
N GLU A 15 4.81 28.50 -17.66
CA GLU A 15 4.14 28.64 -18.95
C GLU A 15 4.06 27.30 -19.70
N GLU A 16 5.19 26.56 -19.77
CA GLU A 16 5.26 25.24 -20.38
C GLU A 16 4.38 24.24 -19.64
N LYS A 17 4.41 24.27 -18.30
CA LYS A 17 3.53 23.46 -17.45
C LYS A 17 2.05 23.76 -17.72
N SER A 18 1.69 25.04 -17.90
CA SER A 18 0.32 25.44 -18.21
C SER A 18 -0.13 24.95 -19.58
N CYS A 19 0.74 25.01 -20.59
CA CYS A 19 0.48 24.47 -21.93
C CYS A 19 0.24 22.94 -21.89
N TRP A 20 1.09 22.19 -21.19
CA TRP A 20 0.92 20.75 -21.00
C TRP A 20 -0.37 20.40 -20.26
N LEU A 21 -0.71 21.15 -19.20
CA LEU A 21 -1.95 20.94 -18.46
C LEU A 21 -3.20 21.17 -19.34
N GLN A 22 -3.18 22.18 -20.21
CA GLN A 22 -4.25 22.41 -21.19
C GLN A 22 -4.38 21.27 -22.19
N GLN A 23 -3.26 20.73 -22.69
CA GLN A 23 -3.27 19.56 -23.56
C GLN A 23 -3.80 18.31 -22.86
N LEU A 24 -3.37 18.05 -21.62
CA LEU A 24 -3.83 16.92 -20.83
C LEU A 24 -5.33 17.00 -20.53
N GLN A 25 -5.85 18.19 -20.21
CA GLN A 25 -7.29 18.41 -20.06
C GLN A 25 -8.03 18.13 -21.36
N LYS A 26 -7.55 18.66 -22.48
CA LYS A 26 -8.14 18.41 -23.80
C LYS A 26 -8.17 16.92 -24.14
N TRP A 27 -7.12 16.17 -23.82
CA TRP A 27 -7.08 14.73 -24.05
C TRP A 27 -7.94 13.92 -23.08
N ASN A 28 -8.05 14.37 -21.83
CA ASN A 28 -8.93 13.75 -20.83
C ASN A 28 -10.41 13.85 -21.22
N ASP A 29 -10.79 14.95 -21.89
CA ASP A 29 -12.17 15.21 -22.30
C ASP A 29 -12.55 14.48 -23.60
N LEU A 30 -11.60 13.81 -24.27
CA LEU A 30 -11.89 12.99 -25.45
C LEU A 30 -12.56 11.68 -25.03
N ASP A 31 -13.64 11.34 -25.72
CA ASP A 31 -14.39 10.10 -25.45
C ASP A 31 -13.59 8.82 -25.67
N VAL A 32 -12.55 8.88 -26.50
CA VAL A 32 -11.64 7.75 -26.79
C VAL A 32 -10.49 7.62 -25.78
N CYS A 33 -10.41 8.50 -24.78
CA CYS A 33 -9.32 8.48 -23.80
C CYS A 33 -9.38 7.21 -22.93
N PRO A 34 -8.29 6.41 -22.87
CA PRO A 34 -8.26 5.21 -22.05
C PRO A 34 -8.54 5.49 -20.56
N LEU A 35 -9.31 4.61 -19.94
CA LEU A 35 -9.58 4.66 -18.50
C LEU A 35 -8.37 4.17 -17.71
N GLU A 36 -8.16 4.76 -16.54
CA GLU A 36 -7.01 4.49 -15.66
C GLU A 36 -6.90 3.01 -15.25
N ASP A 37 -8.04 2.35 -14.99
CA ASP A 37 -8.10 0.97 -14.51
C ASP A 37 -8.50 -0.04 -15.61
N GLY A 38 -8.57 0.38 -16.88
CA GLY A 38 -9.06 -0.48 -17.96
C GLY A 38 -10.50 -0.99 -17.73
N ASN A 39 -11.27 -0.29 -16.89
CA ASN A 39 -12.61 -0.70 -16.50
C ASN A 39 -13.62 -0.39 -17.62
N TYR A 40 -13.52 -1.11 -18.74
CA TYR A 40 -14.49 -1.08 -19.84
C TYR A 40 -15.85 -1.69 -19.48
N GLY A 41 -16.01 -2.17 -18.23
CA GLY A 41 -17.21 -2.85 -17.76
C GLY A 41 -18.49 -2.00 -17.80
N HIS A 42 -18.37 -0.68 -17.95
CA HIS A 42 -19.51 0.22 -18.08
C HIS A 42 -19.95 0.48 -19.53
N GLU A 43 -19.17 0.03 -20.54
CA GLU A 43 -19.38 0.33 -21.96
C GLU A 43 -19.39 -0.90 -22.89
N LEU A 44 -19.44 -2.12 -22.35
CA LEU A 44 -19.79 -3.28 -23.16
C LEU A 44 -21.32 -3.36 -23.25
N PRO A 45 -21.95 -3.32 -24.44
CA PRO A 45 -23.34 -3.72 -24.54
C PRO A 45 -23.44 -5.16 -24.05
N ASN A 46 -24.35 -5.42 -23.11
CA ASN A 46 -24.68 -6.76 -22.65
C ASN A 46 -25.12 -7.61 -23.85
N ILE A 47 -24.20 -8.33 -24.48
CA ILE A 47 -24.50 -9.25 -25.61
C ILE A 47 -24.98 -10.62 -25.09
N THR A 48 -25.13 -10.81 -23.77
CA THR A 48 -25.77 -12.00 -23.24
C THR A 48 -26.93 -11.65 -22.31
N ASN A 49 -28.13 -12.01 -22.80
CA ASN A 49 -29.42 -12.09 -22.13
C ASN A 49 -30.27 -10.81 -22.10
N ALA A 50 -31.17 -10.76 -23.08
CA ALA A 50 -32.42 -10.01 -23.05
C ALA A 50 -33.23 -10.40 -21.80
N LEU A 51 -33.41 -9.45 -20.86
CA LEU A 51 -34.56 -9.30 -19.96
C LEU A 51 -34.46 -7.91 -19.29
N PRO A 52 -35.57 -7.17 -19.13
CA PRO A 52 -35.55 -5.84 -18.55
C PRO A 52 -35.35 -5.94 -17.03
N GLN A 53 -34.14 -5.67 -16.54
CA GLN A 53 -33.90 -5.54 -15.10
C GLN A 53 -34.25 -4.13 -14.63
N ASN A 54 -35.17 -4.08 -13.67
CA ASN A 54 -35.71 -2.89 -13.03
C ASN A 54 -34.64 -1.90 -12.55
N ALA A 55 -34.85 -0.64 -12.90
CA ALA A 55 -33.97 0.51 -12.69
C ALA A 55 -34.00 1.08 -11.26
N SER A 56 -34.08 0.25 -10.22
CA SER A 56 -34.31 0.72 -8.83
C SER A 56 -33.12 0.58 -7.86
N HIS A 57 -31.94 0.14 -8.31
CA HIS A 57 -30.71 0.12 -7.48
C HIS A 57 -29.48 0.76 -8.12
N ARG A 58 -29.65 1.62 -9.14
CA ARG A 58 -28.56 2.28 -9.87
C ARG A 58 -28.28 3.71 -9.39
N SER A 59 -28.21 3.97 -8.08
CA SER A 59 -27.98 5.35 -7.58
C SER A 59 -26.61 5.62 -6.98
N ASP A 60 -25.80 4.61 -6.60
CA ASP A 60 -24.53 4.86 -5.89
C ASP A 60 -23.26 4.72 -6.74
N SER A 61 -23.33 4.17 -7.96
CA SER A 61 -22.18 4.06 -8.87
C SER A 61 -22.05 5.20 -9.88
N LEU A 62 -23.05 6.10 -9.95
CA LEU A 62 -23.09 7.23 -10.89
C LEU A 62 -22.29 8.47 -10.41
N SER A 63 -21.65 8.41 -9.24
CA SER A 63 -20.97 9.55 -8.63
C SER A 63 -19.45 9.50 -8.70
N ARG A 64 -18.85 8.45 -9.28
CA ARG A 64 -17.40 8.42 -9.51
C ARG A 64 -17.10 9.14 -10.83
N PRO A 65 -16.38 10.29 -10.80
CA PRO A 65 -16.04 11.00 -12.02
C PRO A 65 -15.21 10.09 -12.94
N ARG A 66 -15.45 10.18 -14.25
CA ARG A 66 -14.69 9.45 -15.28
C ARG A 66 -13.18 9.66 -15.05
N ARG A 67 -12.47 8.61 -14.62
CA ARG A 67 -11.01 8.65 -14.40
C ARG A 67 -10.29 8.08 -15.62
N THR A 68 -9.58 8.95 -16.33
CA THR A 68 -8.73 8.58 -17.45
C THR A 68 -7.28 8.43 -16.99
N VAL A 69 -6.43 7.89 -17.86
CA VAL A 69 -4.97 7.85 -17.65
C VAL A 69 -4.33 9.22 -17.35
N PHE A 70 -5.04 10.34 -17.62
CA PHE A 70 -4.57 11.70 -17.35
C PHE A 70 -5.13 12.32 -16.08
N THR A 71 -6.12 11.71 -15.41
CA THR A 71 -6.79 12.34 -14.25
C THR A 71 -5.80 12.67 -13.13
N ARG A 72 -4.88 11.76 -12.80
CA ARG A 72 -3.83 12.01 -11.79
C ARG A 72 -2.87 13.14 -12.18
N ALA A 73 -2.60 13.29 -13.48
CA ALA A 73 -1.80 14.38 -13.98
C ALA A 73 -2.50 15.72 -13.73
N ILE A 74 -3.80 15.80 -14.03
CA ILE A 74 -4.62 17.00 -13.83
C ILE A 74 -4.75 17.32 -12.35
N GLU A 75 -4.98 16.34 -11.48
CA GLU A 75 -4.98 16.49 -10.02
C GLU A 75 -3.62 16.99 -9.50
N GLY A 76 -2.52 16.56 -10.14
CA GLY A 76 -1.16 17.00 -9.85
C GLY A 76 -0.85 18.47 -10.20
N ARG A 77 -1.78 19.23 -10.81
CA ARG A 77 -1.58 20.64 -11.16
C ARG A 77 -1.22 21.53 -9.96
N GLU A 78 -1.73 21.20 -8.77
CA GLU A 78 -1.57 21.99 -7.54
C GLU A 78 -0.22 21.74 -6.84
N LEU A 79 0.61 20.86 -7.42
CA LEU A 79 1.94 20.56 -6.93
C LEU A 79 2.92 21.62 -7.47
N HIS A 80 3.26 22.59 -6.63
CA HIS A 80 4.32 23.56 -6.91
C HIS A 80 5.57 23.26 -6.08
N TRP A 81 6.74 23.46 -6.69
CA TRP A 81 8.02 23.35 -6.00
C TRP A 81 8.24 24.54 -5.05
N GLN A 82 7.58 25.68 -5.28
CA GLN A 82 7.68 26.90 -4.46
C GLN A 82 6.89 26.84 -3.14
N ASP A 83 6.41 25.67 -2.74
CA ASP A 83 5.67 25.51 -1.48
C ASP A 83 6.62 25.79 -0.31
N SER A 84 6.25 26.73 0.57
CA SER A 84 7.10 27.19 1.67
C SER A 84 7.39 26.09 2.68
N HIS A 85 6.50 25.11 2.81
CA HIS A 85 6.73 23.93 3.64
C HIS A 85 7.69 22.95 2.96
N LEU A 86 7.46 22.63 1.68
CA LEU A 86 8.35 21.77 0.89
C LEU A 86 9.78 22.35 0.80
N GLN A 87 9.90 23.66 0.55
CA GLN A 87 11.20 24.33 0.49
C GLN A 87 11.93 24.29 1.84
N ARG A 88 11.22 24.31 2.97
CA ARG A 88 11.83 24.13 4.30
C ARG A 88 12.37 22.71 4.49
N ILE A 89 11.64 21.68 4.04
CA ILE A 89 12.09 20.28 4.10
C ILE A 89 13.32 20.08 3.21
N ILE A 90 13.27 20.59 1.99
CA ILE A 90 14.32 20.41 0.99
C ILE A 90 15.60 21.18 1.37
N SER A 91 15.47 22.40 1.92
CA SER A 91 16.62 23.29 2.18
C SER A 91 17.26 23.10 3.55
N SER A 92 16.55 22.56 4.54
CA SER A 92 17.05 22.44 5.92
C SER A 92 17.52 21.02 6.23
N ASP A 93 18.72 20.89 6.78
CA ASP A 93 19.21 19.63 7.38
C ASP A 93 18.53 19.31 8.71
N VAL A 94 17.92 20.31 9.35
CA VAL A 94 17.23 20.16 10.64
C VAL A 94 15.76 20.49 10.41
N TYR A 95 15.02 19.53 9.87
CA TYR A 95 13.58 19.63 9.76
C TYR A 95 12.92 18.83 10.89
N ILE A 96 12.42 19.54 11.90
CA ILE A 96 11.49 18.99 12.88
C ILE A 96 10.10 19.30 12.35
N ALA A 97 9.37 18.28 11.92
CA ALA A 97 8.01 18.45 11.43
C ALA A 97 7.15 19.09 12.54
N PRO A 98 6.51 20.25 12.31
CA PRO A 98 5.51 20.74 13.23
C PRO A 98 4.38 19.71 13.28
N ALA A 99 3.98 19.34 14.50
CA ALA A 99 2.84 18.47 14.72
C ALA A 99 1.62 19.05 13.97
N CYS A 100 1.15 18.32 12.95
CA CYS A 100 0.01 18.69 12.11
C CYS A 100 0.28 19.82 11.09
N GLN A 101 0.83 19.45 9.93
CA GLN A 101 0.46 20.08 8.66
C GLN A 101 0.39 18.99 7.59
N GLN A 102 -0.80 18.83 7.00
CA GLN A 102 -1.17 17.77 6.07
C GLN A 102 -0.26 17.76 4.84
N GLU A 103 0.63 16.77 4.72
CA GLU A 103 1.19 16.45 3.41
C GLU A 103 0.18 15.63 2.61
N LYS A 104 -0.32 16.33 1.59
CA LYS A 104 -1.03 15.88 0.40
C LYS A 104 -0.62 14.46 -0.01
N HIS A 105 -1.51 13.49 0.20
CA HIS A 105 -1.56 12.19 -0.50
C HIS A 105 -0.21 11.46 -0.69
N VAL A 106 0.07 10.45 0.14
CA VAL A 106 1.35 9.71 0.19
C VAL A 106 1.95 9.39 -1.18
N PRO A 107 1.19 8.81 -2.14
CA PRO A 107 1.77 8.52 -3.45
C PRO A 107 2.24 9.73 -4.25
N THR A 108 1.58 10.87 -4.07
CA THR A 108 1.94 12.12 -4.72
C THR A 108 3.21 12.72 -4.12
N ALA A 109 3.36 12.63 -2.80
CA ALA A 109 4.60 13.02 -2.12
C ALA A 109 5.79 12.14 -2.58
N CYS A 110 5.58 10.83 -2.69
CA CYS A 110 6.60 9.90 -3.20
C CYS A 110 6.98 10.16 -4.66
N ALA A 111 6.04 10.62 -5.50
CA ALA A 111 6.37 11.03 -6.87
C ALA A 111 7.27 12.28 -6.92
N ARG A 112 7.20 13.17 -5.92
CA ARG A 112 8.15 14.29 -5.78
C ARG A 112 9.53 13.82 -5.37
N VAL A 113 9.62 12.81 -4.48
CA VAL A 113 10.90 12.17 -4.14
C VAL A 113 11.53 11.58 -5.40
N ASP A 114 10.76 10.82 -6.18
CA ASP A 114 11.21 10.23 -7.44
C ASP A 114 11.73 11.29 -8.42
N ALA A 115 10.97 12.38 -8.57
CA ALA A 115 11.37 13.50 -9.42
C ALA A 115 12.68 14.18 -8.93
N LEU A 116 12.83 14.46 -7.64
CA LEU A 116 14.08 15.02 -7.12
C LEU A 116 15.27 14.09 -7.38
N ARG A 117 15.10 12.80 -7.09
CA ARG A 117 16.12 11.76 -7.27
C ARG A 117 16.55 11.67 -8.74
N SER A 118 15.60 11.57 -9.66
CA SER A 118 15.88 11.41 -11.10
C SER A 118 16.48 12.67 -11.75
N HIS A 119 16.30 13.85 -11.16
CA HIS A 119 16.84 15.12 -11.67
C HIS A 119 18.16 15.53 -11.00
N GLY A 120 18.78 14.64 -10.22
CA GLY A 120 20.11 14.88 -9.64
C GLY A 120 20.11 15.61 -8.30
N TYR A 121 19.00 15.59 -7.57
CA TYR A 121 18.85 16.14 -6.21
C TYR A 121 18.67 15.02 -5.16
N PRO A 122 19.64 14.09 -4.99
CA PRO A 122 19.47 12.92 -4.13
C PRO A 122 19.42 13.28 -2.64
N LYS A 123 20.10 14.35 -2.21
CA LYS A 123 20.09 14.78 -0.80
C LYS A 123 18.74 15.35 -0.41
N GLU A 124 18.16 16.16 -1.29
CA GLU A 124 16.84 16.73 -1.17
C GLU A 124 15.76 15.64 -1.19
N ALA A 125 15.91 14.65 -2.07
CA ALA A 125 15.04 13.47 -2.13
C ALA A 125 15.09 12.67 -0.82
N LEU A 126 16.27 12.49 -0.22
CA LEU A 126 16.43 11.82 1.08
C LEU A 126 15.77 12.60 2.22
N ARG A 127 15.98 13.91 2.31
CA ARG A 127 15.32 14.76 3.33
C ARG A 127 13.80 14.67 3.22
N LEU A 128 13.26 14.73 2.00
CA LEU A 128 11.83 14.56 1.76
C LEU A 128 11.33 13.15 2.11
N THR A 129 12.11 12.12 1.80
CA THR A 129 11.78 10.72 2.15
C THR A 129 11.65 10.54 3.67
N VAL A 130 12.61 11.06 4.44
CA VAL A 130 12.57 11.02 5.91
C VAL A 130 11.36 11.78 6.45
N ALA A 131 11.05 12.95 5.90
CA ALA A 131 9.86 13.73 6.29
C ALA A 131 8.54 12.97 6.01
N ILE A 132 8.43 12.28 4.87
CA ILE A 132 7.28 11.44 4.53
C ILE A 132 7.15 10.28 5.53
N ILE A 133 8.24 9.58 5.85
CA ILE A 133 8.22 8.46 6.80
C ILE A 133 7.82 8.92 8.20
N ASN A 134 8.32 10.06 8.67
CA ASN A 134 7.89 10.63 9.94
C ASN A 134 6.40 10.98 9.95
N THR A 135 5.86 11.44 8.81
CA THR A 135 4.43 11.68 8.65
C THR A 135 3.63 10.37 8.68
N LEU A 136 4.13 9.30 8.04
CA LEU A 136 3.53 7.96 8.07
C LEU A 136 3.52 7.38 9.48
N ARG A 137 4.61 7.51 10.24
CA ARG A 137 4.70 7.12 11.65
C ARG A 137 3.63 7.82 12.50
N LEU A 138 3.50 9.14 12.35
CA LEU A 138 2.48 9.91 13.06
C LEU A 138 1.06 9.48 12.66
N GLN A 139 0.84 9.18 11.38
CA GLN A 139 -0.44 8.67 10.89
C GLN A 139 -0.77 7.29 11.50
N GLN A 140 0.19 6.36 11.49
CA GLN A 140 0.04 5.03 12.08
C GLN A 140 -0.25 5.11 13.58
N GLN A 141 0.45 5.97 14.31
CA GLN A 141 0.22 6.19 15.75
C GLN A 141 -1.18 6.74 16.02
N ARG A 142 -1.63 7.74 15.25
CA ARG A 142 -2.99 8.30 15.38
C ARG A 142 -4.06 7.24 15.08
N GLN A 143 -3.87 6.43 14.05
CA GLN A 143 -4.76 5.32 13.71
C GLN A 143 -4.86 4.31 14.86
N LEU A 144 -3.72 3.96 15.46
CA LEU A 144 -3.66 3.06 16.62
C LEU A 144 -4.39 3.64 17.84
N GLU A 145 -4.22 4.93 18.12
CA GLU A 145 -4.93 5.61 19.20
C GLU A 145 -6.44 5.62 18.99
N ILE A 146 -6.91 5.94 17.78
CA ILE A 146 -8.34 5.87 17.44
C ILE A 146 -8.88 4.46 17.63
N TYR A 147 -8.15 3.44 17.15
CA TYR A 147 -8.54 2.05 17.30
C TYR A 147 -8.59 1.62 18.77
N LYS A 148 -7.64 2.02 19.62
CA LYS A 148 -7.65 1.69 21.05
C LYS A 148 -8.94 2.13 21.75
N HIS A 149 -9.51 3.28 21.38
CA HIS A 149 -10.78 3.75 21.93
C HIS A 149 -11.99 2.95 21.45
N GLN A 150 -11.96 2.45 20.21
CA GLN A 150 -13.08 1.75 19.57
C GLN A 150 -12.94 0.22 19.58
N LYS A 151 -11.82 -0.31 20.11
CA LYS A 151 -11.46 -1.74 20.04
C LYS A 151 -12.57 -2.65 20.56
N LYS A 152 -13.18 -2.33 21.71
CA LYS A 152 -14.23 -3.18 22.31
C LYS A 152 -15.45 -3.31 21.41
N GLU A 153 -15.90 -2.20 20.84
CA GLU A 153 -17.07 -2.18 19.95
C GLU A 153 -16.79 -2.93 18.64
N LEU A 154 -15.61 -2.69 18.03
CA LEU A 154 -15.21 -3.36 16.80
C LEU A 154 -15.05 -4.87 16.99
N LEU A 155 -14.49 -5.32 18.10
CA LEU A 155 -14.35 -6.74 18.41
C LEU A 155 -15.70 -7.41 18.69
N GLN A 156 -16.63 -6.73 19.38
CA GLN A 156 -17.99 -7.24 19.58
C GLN A 156 -18.75 -7.38 18.27
N ARG A 157 -18.55 -6.42 17.35
CA ARG A 157 -19.19 -6.44 16.02
C ARG A 157 -18.56 -7.47 15.08
N GLY A 158 -17.29 -7.82 15.26
CA GLY A 158 -16.54 -8.77 14.44
C GLY A 158 -16.33 -8.36 12.97
N THR A 159 -16.84 -7.20 12.56
CA THR A 159 -16.80 -6.69 11.18
C THR A 159 -16.56 -5.19 11.17
N THR A 160 -15.94 -4.69 10.10
CA THR A 160 -15.63 -3.27 9.94
C THR A 160 -15.89 -2.80 8.51
N THR A 161 -16.31 -1.54 8.37
CA THR A 161 -16.40 -0.82 7.09
C THR A 161 -15.18 0.09 6.86
N ILE A 162 -14.27 0.18 7.83
CA ILE A 162 -13.03 0.95 7.71
C ILE A 162 -12.13 0.20 6.73
N THR A 163 -11.76 0.88 5.65
CA THR A 163 -10.82 0.35 4.67
C THR A 163 -10.04 1.45 3.98
N ASN A 164 -8.79 1.17 3.60
CA ASN A 164 -8.08 2.05 2.67
C ASN A 164 -8.56 1.76 1.24
N LEU A 165 -9.01 2.80 0.55
CA LEU A 165 -9.45 2.72 -0.86
C LEU A 165 -8.28 2.74 -1.84
N GLU A 166 -7.15 3.31 -1.42
CA GLU A 166 -5.92 3.36 -2.21
C GLU A 166 -4.86 2.50 -1.52
N GLY A 167 -4.47 1.42 -2.20
CA GLY A 167 -3.35 0.58 -1.77
C GLY A 167 -2.03 1.13 -2.27
N TRP A 168 -1.02 1.15 -1.41
CA TRP A 168 0.33 1.61 -1.79
C TRP A 168 1.10 0.57 -2.61
N VAL A 169 0.88 -0.73 -2.36
CA VAL A 169 1.45 -1.83 -3.17
C VAL A 169 0.62 -2.00 -4.45
N GLY A 170 1.29 -2.10 -5.61
CA GLY A 170 0.63 -2.15 -6.93
C GLY A 170 0.32 -0.76 -7.53
N HIS A 171 0.52 0.29 -6.75
CA HIS A 171 0.17 1.65 -7.11
C HIS A 171 1.00 2.15 -8.31
N PRO A 172 0.42 2.87 -9.30
CA PRO A 172 1.15 3.37 -10.47
C PRO A 172 2.34 4.32 -10.20
N LEU A 173 2.35 4.97 -9.02
CA LEU A 173 3.44 5.83 -8.57
C LEU A 173 4.46 5.11 -7.67
N ASP A 174 4.26 3.82 -7.41
CA ASP A 174 5.13 2.96 -6.61
C ASP A 174 5.71 3.66 -5.36
N PRO A 175 4.86 4.16 -4.43
CA PRO A 175 5.33 4.95 -3.30
C PRO A 175 6.31 4.19 -2.42
N ILE A 176 6.03 2.93 -2.13
CA ILE A 176 6.87 2.11 -1.24
C ILE A 176 8.19 1.76 -1.93
N GLY A 177 8.14 1.33 -3.19
CA GLY A 177 9.36 1.05 -3.95
C GLY A 177 10.22 2.29 -4.14
N CYS A 178 9.63 3.47 -4.33
CA CYS A 178 10.33 4.75 -4.42
C CYS A 178 11.06 5.12 -3.13
N LEU A 179 10.36 5.07 -1.98
CA LEU A 179 10.97 5.40 -0.68
C LEU A 179 12.06 4.39 -0.30
N PHE A 180 11.78 3.09 -0.49
CA PHE A 180 12.74 2.02 -0.25
C PHE A 180 14.01 2.22 -1.08
N LEU A 181 13.87 2.40 -2.40
CA LEU A 181 14.99 2.58 -3.32
C LEU A 181 15.82 3.82 -2.95
N THR A 182 15.15 4.94 -2.67
CA THR A 182 15.82 6.20 -2.30
C THR A 182 16.68 6.03 -1.04
N LEU A 183 16.21 5.27 -0.05
CA LEU A 183 16.94 5.00 1.19
C LEU A 183 18.08 4.01 0.99
N THR A 184 17.84 2.91 0.26
CA THR A 184 18.88 1.90 0.00
C THR A 184 20.01 2.43 -0.88
N GLU A 185 19.71 3.31 -1.84
CA GLU A 185 20.73 3.99 -2.66
C GLU A 185 21.65 4.90 -1.83
N ALA A 186 21.17 5.38 -0.67
CA ALA A 186 21.97 6.18 0.25
C ALA A 186 22.83 5.36 1.21
N CYS A 187 22.57 4.04 1.30
CA CYS A 187 23.34 3.12 2.11
C CYS A 187 24.67 2.77 1.40
N ARG A 188 25.70 2.45 2.18
CA ARG A 188 27.00 2.01 1.63
C ARG A 188 26.97 0.50 1.43
N LEU A 189 27.78 -0.01 0.51
CA LEU A 189 28.02 -1.45 0.40
C LEU A 189 29.31 -1.78 1.16
N ASN A 190 29.28 -2.82 2.01
CA ASN A 190 30.47 -3.38 2.62
C ASN A 190 31.26 -4.21 1.59
N ASP A 191 32.45 -4.68 1.99
CA ASP A 191 33.35 -5.47 1.12
C ASP A 191 32.71 -6.78 0.62
N ASP A 192 31.70 -7.30 1.34
CA ASP A 192 30.95 -8.50 0.99
C ASP A 192 29.71 -8.21 0.11
N GLY A 193 29.46 -6.94 -0.24
CA GLY A 193 28.34 -6.52 -1.09
C GLY A 193 26.99 -6.32 -0.38
N TYR A 194 26.97 -6.27 0.96
CA TYR A 194 25.78 -5.99 1.77
C TYR A 194 25.66 -4.51 2.13
N LEU A 195 24.42 -4.04 2.34
CA LEU A 195 24.15 -2.66 2.72
C LEU A 195 24.54 -2.40 4.19
N GLU A 196 25.28 -1.32 4.42
CA GLU A 196 25.68 -0.85 5.76
C GLU A 196 24.77 0.26 6.27
N HIS A 197 24.68 0.33 7.60
CA HIS A 197 23.94 1.35 8.33
C HIS A 197 24.57 2.73 8.12
N VAL A 198 23.83 3.62 7.47
CA VAL A 198 24.16 5.04 7.37
C VAL A 198 23.21 5.81 8.28
N PRO A 199 23.72 6.55 9.29
CA PRO A 199 22.87 7.26 10.24
C PRO A 199 22.10 8.38 9.54
N VAL A 200 20.84 8.55 9.93
CA VAL A 200 20.03 9.68 9.49
C VAL A 200 20.59 10.94 10.16
N ALA A 201 21.12 11.87 9.37
CA ALA A 201 21.58 13.16 9.87
C ALA A 201 20.38 14.06 10.20
N ALA A 202 19.69 13.77 11.29
CA ALA A 202 18.74 14.68 11.91
C ALA A 202 19.35 15.11 13.24
N GLY A 203 19.33 16.42 13.53
CA GLY A 203 19.99 17.05 14.69
C GLY A 203 19.45 16.66 16.07
N CYS A 204 19.12 15.39 16.31
CA CYS A 204 18.79 14.83 17.60
C CYS A 204 19.86 13.79 18.01
N PRO A 205 20.59 14.01 19.10
CA PRO A 205 21.66 13.11 19.56
C PRO A 205 21.15 11.74 20.06
N ASP A 206 19.84 11.50 20.08
CA ASP A 206 19.21 10.29 20.62
C ASP A 206 18.57 9.37 19.55
N SER A 207 18.56 9.72 18.25
CA SER A 207 18.02 8.82 17.21
C SER A 207 19.14 7.98 16.59
N SER A 208 19.31 6.75 17.08
CA SER A 208 20.17 5.73 16.46
C SER A 208 19.57 5.14 15.17
N GLU A 209 18.79 5.92 14.42
CA GLU A 209 18.06 5.43 13.24
C GLU A 209 18.95 5.53 11.99
N SER A 210 19.07 4.42 11.27
CA SER A 210 19.76 4.34 9.99
C SER A 210 18.78 4.43 8.80
N TYR A 211 19.28 4.84 7.62
CA TYR A 211 18.49 4.78 6.39
C TYR A 211 18.05 3.35 6.04
N LEU A 212 18.85 2.34 6.39
CA LEU A 212 18.53 0.94 6.16
C LEU A 212 17.33 0.48 7.03
N SER A 213 17.33 0.83 8.32
CA SER A 213 16.19 0.60 9.21
C SER A 213 14.94 1.33 8.75
N LEU A 214 15.06 2.58 8.29
CA LEU A 214 13.93 3.31 7.71
C LEU A 214 13.40 2.65 6.43
N ALA A 215 14.28 2.08 5.59
CA ALA A 215 13.90 1.40 4.35
C ALA A 215 13.09 0.14 4.66
N MET A 216 13.55 -0.67 5.61
CA MET A 216 12.82 -1.83 6.08
C MET A 216 11.47 -1.42 6.69
N GLU A 217 11.46 -0.41 7.57
CA GLU A 217 10.25 0.07 8.22
C GLU A 217 9.17 0.50 7.23
N VAL A 218 9.51 1.34 6.24
CA VAL A 218 8.52 1.83 5.28
C VAL A 218 7.99 0.73 4.36
N ALA A 219 8.84 -0.23 4.00
CA ALA A 219 8.42 -1.42 3.25
C ALA A 219 7.42 -2.25 4.06
N LEU A 220 7.71 -2.53 5.33
CA LEU A 220 6.82 -3.28 6.21
C LEU A 220 5.49 -2.55 6.46
N MET A 221 5.53 -1.23 6.67
CA MET A 221 4.32 -0.40 6.80
C MET A 221 3.43 -0.51 5.57
N GLY A 222 4.01 -0.39 4.38
CA GLY A 222 3.24 -0.35 3.14
C GLY A 222 2.72 -1.70 2.69
N MET A 223 3.51 -2.76 2.86
CA MET A 223 3.07 -4.13 2.61
C MET A 223 1.97 -4.57 3.59
N GLY A 224 2.10 -4.18 4.86
CA GLY A 224 1.15 -4.52 5.91
C GLY A 224 -0.12 -3.65 5.95
N GLN A 225 -0.24 -2.64 5.06
CA GLN A 225 -1.42 -1.79 4.96
C GLN A 225 -2.66 -2.63 4.61
N GLN A 226 -3.74 -2.51 5.38
CA GLN A 226 -5.03 -3.06 4.96
C GLN A 226 -5.49 -2.32 3.72
N ARG A 227 -5.78 -3.04 2.63
CA ARG A 227 -6.27 -2.47 1.37
C ARG A 227 -7.31 -3.39 0.74
N VAL A 228 -8.28 -2.83 0.03
CA VAL A 228 -9.25 -3.62 -0.75
C VAL A 228 -8.55 -4.26 -1.95
N MET A 229 -8.92 -5.50 -2.28
CA MET A 229 -8.50 -6.13 -3.53
C MET A 229 -9.01 -5.31 -4.73
N PRO A 230 -8.14 -4.86 -5.65
CA PRO A 230 -8.58 -4.06 -6.79
C PRO A 230 -9.50 -4.85 -7.71
N GLU A 231 -10.31 -4.11 -8.48
CA GLU A 231 -11.18 -4.69 -9.49
C GLU A 231 -10.40 -5.06 -10.76
N GLY A 232 -10.74 -6.21 -11.35
CA GLY A 232 -10.18 -6.65 -12.62
C GLY A 232 -8.92 -7.52 -12.48
N LEU A 233 -8.81 -8.52 -13.36
CA LEU A 233 -7.73 -9.50 -13.36
C LEU A 233 -6.34 -8.86 -13.39
N TYR A 234 -6.12 -7.89 -14.27
CA TYR A 234 -4.80 -7.25 -14.42
C TYR A 234 -4.39 -6.45 -13.20
N ALA A 235 -5.33 -5.75 -12.55
CA ALA A 235 -5.02 -4.99 -11.35
C ALA A 235 -4.69 -5.92 -10.17
N GLN A 236 -5.40 -7.05 -10.05
CA GLN A 236 -5.12 -8.07 -9.05
C GLN A 236 -3.75 -8.73 -9.27
N ASP A 237 -3.46 -9.18 -10.49
CA ASP A 237 -2.16 -9.76 -10.87
C ASP A 237 -1.02 -8.76 -10.62
N LYS A 238 -1.22 -7.48 -10.96
CA LYS A 238 -0.24 -6.42 -10.69
C LYS A 238 0.04 -6.24 -9.19
N VAL A 239 -0.97 -6.31 -8.34
CA VAL A 239 -0.76 -6.24 -6.88
C VAL A 239 0.06 -7.43 -6.39
N CYS A 240 -0.25 -8.65 -6.83
CA CYS A 240 0.51 -9.85 -6.47
C CYS A 240 1.98 -9.74 -6.91
N ARG A 241 2.24 -9.38 -8.17
CA ARG A 241 3.62 -9.23 -8.67
C ARG A 241 4.40 -8.13 -7.96
N ASN A 242 3.77 -6.99 -7.68
CA ASN A 242 4.44 -5.90 -6.97
C ASN A 242 4.73 -6.27 -5.51
N GLU A 243 3.88 -7.08 -4.88
CA GLU A 243 4.12 -7.63 -3.55
C GLU A 243 5.34 -8.58 -3.57
N GLU A 244 5.41 -9.50 -4.54
CA GLU A 244 6.57 -10.39 -4.72
C GLU A 244 7.88 -9.62 -4.99
N GLN A 245 7.83 -8.54 -5.79
CA GLN A 245 9.00 -7.70 -6.07
C GLN A 245 9.53 -6.99 -4.81
N LEU A 246 8.64 -6.44 -3.99
CA LEU A 246 9.04 -5.81 -2.72
C LEU A 246 9.60 -6.85 -1.74
N LEU A 247 9.02 -8.05 -1.70
CA LEU A 247 9.54 -9.16 -0.89
C LEU A 247 10.93 -9.60 -1.32
N SER A 248 11.20 -9.70 -2.62
CA SER A 248 12.54 -10.03 -3.13
C SER A 248 13.58 -9.04 -2.61
N ARG A 249 13.28 -7.73 -2.68
CA ARG A 249 14.18 -6.68 -2.16
C ARG A 249 14.37 -6.76 -0.64
N LEU A 250 13.32 -7.10 0.10
CA LEU A 250 13.39 -7.30 1.55
C LEU A 250 14.18 -8.55 1.95
N GLN A 251 14.20 -9.58 1.11
CA GLN A 251 14.98 -10.81 1.30
C GLN A 251 16.47 -10.62 1.01
N GLU A 252 16.83 -9.62 0.20
CA GLU A 252 18.23 -9.26 -0.07
C GLU A 252 18.90 -8.56 1.14
N LEU A 253 18.10 -8.06 2.09
CA LEU A 253 18.61 -7.42 3.30
C LEU A 253 19.13 -8.48 4.30
N GLN A 254 20.37 -8.29 4.77
CA GLN A 254 20.92 -9.09 5.86
C GLN A 254 20.41 -8.56 7.20
N LEU A 255 19.63 -9.37 7.94
CA LEU A 255 19.05 -8.98 9.22
C LEU A 255 20.12 -8.99 10.32
N ASP A 256 20.54 -7.81 10.75
CA ASP A 256 21.32 -7.57 11.96
C ASP A 256 20.43 -7.21 13.15
N ASP A 257 21.02 -6.93 14.32
CA ASP A 257 20.25 -6.64 15.53
C ASP A 257 19.35 -5.39 15.41
N GLU A 258 19.77 -4.37 14.66
CA GLU A 258 18.98 -3.13 14.47
C GLU A 258 17.78 -3.38 13.53
N LEU A 259 17.99 -4.12 12.44
CA LEU A 259 16.92 -4.51 11.53
C LEU A 259 15.95 -5.50 12.17
N VAL A 260 16.44 -6.44 12.98
CA VAL A 260 15.58 -7.37 13.74
C VAL A 260 14.69 -6.60 14.72
N GLN A 261 15.24 -5.61 15.45
CA GLN A 261 14.43 -4.75 16.32
C GLN A 261 13.37 -3.97 15.55
N THR A 262 13.74 -3.42 14.39
CA THR A 262 12.81 -2.71 13.50
C THR A 262 11.70 -3.64 13.00
N LEU A 263 12.05 -4.85 12.55
CA LEU A 263 11.13 -5.89 12.12
C LEU A 263 10.15 -6.29 13.22
N GLN A 264 10.64 -6.58 14.42
CA GLN A 264 9.83 -6.95 15.58
C GLN A 264 8.84 -5.82 15.95
N LYS A 265 9.35 -4.58 16.05
CA LYS A 265 8.53 -3.39 16.33
C LYS A 265 7.40 -3.24 15.31
N GLN A 266 7.71 -3.34 14.02
CA GLN A 266 6.69 -3.21 12.98
C GLN A 266 5.70 -4.37 12.99
N CYS A 267 6.13 -5.61 13.25
CA CYS A 267 5.22 -6.75 13.34
C CYS A 267 4.22 -6.61 14.50
N ILE A 268 4.66 -6.08 15.64
CA ILE A 268 3.78 -5.76 16.78
C ILE A 268 2.76 -4.69 16.36
N LEU A 269 3.21 -3.60 15.74
CA LEU A 269 2.34 -2.52 15.26
C LEU A 269 1.31 -3.03 14.23
N LEU A 270 1.69 -3.94 13.34
CA LEU A 270 0.79 -4.56 12.38
C LEU A 270 -0.28 -5.43 13.06
N LEU A 271 0.11 -6.22 14.07
CA LEU A 271 -0.84 -7.02 14.84
C LEU A 271 -1.83 -6.18 15.66
N GLU A 272 -1.38 -5.03 16.16
CA GLU A 272 -2.17 -4.09 16.97
C GLU A 272 -2.94 -3.05 16.15
N GLY A 273 -2.60 -2.88 14.86
CA GLY A 273 -3.10 -1.80 14.00
C GLY A 273 -4.59 -1.87 13.65
N GLY A 274 -5.32 -2.87 14.14
CA GLY A 274 -6.76 -3.00 13.97
C GLY A 274 -7.18 -2.96 12.49
N PRO A 275 -8.25 -2.23 12.11
CA PRO A 275 -8.74 -2.22 10.73
C PRO A 275 -7.80 -1.53 9.72
N PHE A 276 -6.72 -0.89 10.18
CA PHE A 276 -5.76 -0.19 9.33
C PHE A 276 -4.60 -1.09 8.86
N SER A 277 -4.39 -2.23 9.52
CA SER A 277 -3.38 -3.23 9.14
C SER A 277 -4.04 -4.49 8.59
N GLY A 278 -3.49 -5.08 7.53
CA GLY A 278 -3.97 -6.35 7.01
C GLY A 278 -3.81 -7.52 8.01
N LEU A 279 -2.99 -7.34 9.03
CA LEU A 279 -2.78 -8.30 10.12
C LEU A 279 -3.54 -7.91 11.41
N GLY A 280 -4.40 -6.88 11.40
CA GLY A 280 -5.17 -6.50 12.58
C GLY A 280 -6.27 -7.49 12.95
N GLU A 281 -6.84 -7.41 14.15
CA GLU A 281 -7.83 -8.41 14.60
C GLU A 281 -9.12 -8.43 13.76
N VAL A 282 -9.63 -7.25 13.38
CA VAL A 282 -10.84 -7.09 12.55
C VAL A 282 -10.47 -6.25 11.33
N ILE A 283 -10.66 -6.81 10.13
CA ILE A 283 -10.34 -6.16 8.86
C ILE A 283 -11.54 -6.19 7.90
N HIS A 284 -11.50 -5.34 6.88
CA HIS A 284 -12.54 -5.33 5.87
C HIS A 284 -12.61 -6.67 5.14
N ARG A 285 -13.81 -7.17 4.83
CA ARG A 285 -14.03 -8.50 4.21
C ARG A 285 -13.39 -8.65 2.83
N GLU A 286 -13.22 -7.55 2.11
CA GLU A 286 -12.61 -7.54 0.77
C GLU A 286 -11.13 -7.16 0.80
N SER A 287 -10.49 -7.24 1.97
CA SER A 287 -9.07 -6.94 2.10
C SER A 287 -8.21 -7.96 1.35
N VAL A 288 -7.13 -7.49 0.73
CA VAL A 288 -6.09 -8.37 0.20
C VAL A 288 -5.53 -9.27 1.32
N PRO A 289 -5.55 -10.60 1.18
CA PRO A 289 -4.96 -11.51 2.17
C PRO A 289 -3.45 -11.36 2.26
N MET A 290 -2.88 -11.53 3.45
CA MET A 290 -1.47 -11.25 3.73
C MET A 290 -0.59 -12.51 3.73
N HIS A 291 -0.97 -13.59 3.03
CA HIS A 291 -0.30 -14.90 3.14
C HIS A 291 1.17 -14.84 2.71
N THR A 292 1.47 -14.29 1.53
CA THR A 292 2.82 -14.18 0.99
C THR A 292 3.70 -13.29 1.88
N PHE A 293 3.18 -12.13 2.29
CA PHE A 293 3.87 -11.22 3.20
C PHE A 293 4.12 -11.86 4.57
N ALA A 294 3.13 -12.53 5.15
CA ALA A 294 3.27 -13.21 6.44
C ALA A 294 4.25 -14.39 6.39
N LYS A 295 4.38 -15.09 5.25
CA LYS A 295 5.38 -16.15 5.08
C LYS A 295 6.80 -15.60 5.13
N TYR A 296 7.04 -14.43 4.54
CA TYR A 296 8.31 -13.71 4.69
C TYR A 296 8.54 -13.31 6.15
N LEU A 297 7.57 -12.64 6.78
CA LEU A 297 7.69 -12.20 8.18
C LEU A 297 7.92 -13.38 9.14
N PHE A 298 7.23 -14.49 8.93
CA PHE A 298 7.41 -15.72 9.70
C PHE A 298 8.84 -16.22 9.59
N SER A 299 9.33 -16.42 8.36
CA SER A 299 10.70 -16.91 8.11
C SER A 299 11.77 -15.97 8.66
N ALA A 300 11.56 -14.66 8.54
CA ALA A 300 12.48 -13.63 9.03
C ALA A 300 12.49 -13.52 10.55
N LEU A 301 11.34 -13.66 11.22
CA LEU A 301 11.23 -13.54 12.69
C LEU A 301 11.54 -14.83 13.43
N LEU A 302 11.32 -16.00 12.84
CA LEU A 302 11.40 -17.29 13.53
C LEU A 302 12.70 -17.51 14.31
N PRO A 303 13.90 -17.13 13.81
CA PRO A 303 15.16 -17.30 14.56
C PRO A 303 15.27 -16.38 15.79
N HIS A 304 14.49 -15.30 15.86
CA HIS A 304 14.65 -14.22 16.83
C HIS A 304 13.50 -14.14 17.85
N ASP A 305 12.26 -14.35 17.39
CA ASP A 305 11.05 -14.35 18.22
C ASP A 305 10.03 -15.35 17.66
N PRO A 306 10.10 -16.63 18.09
CA PRO A 306 9.20 -17.66 17.59
C PRO A 306 7.74 -17.37 17.97
N ASP A 307 7.47 -16.87 19.17
CA ASP A 307 6.10 -16.60 19.64
C ASP A 307 5.42 -15.52 18.79
N LEU A 308 6.12 -14.42 18.50
CA LEU A 308 5.63 -13.37 17.62
C LEU A 308 5.45 -13.89 16.20
N SER A 309 6.38 -14.70 15.69
CA SER A 309 6.30 -15.28 14.34
C SER A 309 5.04 -16.14 14.16
N TYR A 310 4.76 -17.06 15.09
CA TYR A 310 3.57 -17.93 15.03
C TYR A 310 2.28 -17.13 15.21
N LYS A 311 2.25 -16.17 16.15
CA LYS A 311 1.09 -15.29 16.34
C LYS A 311 0.74 -14.52 15.07
N LEU A 312 1.76 -14.02 14.37
CA LEU A 312 1.60 -13.30 13.10
C LEU A 312 1.14 -14.21 11.97
N ALA A 313 1.78 -15.37 11.82
CA ALA A 313 1.43 -16.31 10.76
C ALA A 313 0.01 -16.87 10.94
N LEU A 314 -0.38 -17.24 12.17
CA LEU A 314 -1.75 -17.66 12.50
C LEU A 314 -2.78 -16.57 12.18
N ARG A 315 -2.46 -15.30 12.47
CA ARG A 315 -3.34 -14.17 12.12
C ARG A 315 -3.54 -14.01 10.62
N ALA A 316 -2.50 -14.28 9.84
CA ALA A 316 -2.52 -14.19 8.39
C ALA A 316 -3.18 -15.40 7.70
N MET A 317 -3.37 -16.52 8.40
CA MET A 317 -4.03 -17.71 7.84
C MET A 317 -5.51 -17.51 7.50
N ARG A 318 -6.12 -16.42 7.95
CA ARG A 318 -7.53 -16.12 7.64
C ARG A 318 -7.72 -15.67 6.19
N LEU A 319 -8.89 -15.97 5.64
CA LEU A 319 -9.29 -15.53 4.29
C LEU A 319 -10.62 -14.77 4.39
N PRO A 320 -10.59 -13.44 4.67
CA PRO A 320 -11.76 -12.67 5.10
C PRO A 320 -12.96 -12.73 4.15
N VAL A 321 -12.70 -12.88 2.84
CA VAL A 321 -13.75 -12.97 1.83
C VAL A 321 -14.63 -14.22 2.00
N LEU A 322 -14.11 -15.28 2.61
CA LEU A 322 -14.81 -16.56 2.80
C LEU A 322 -15.45 -16.72 4.20
N GLU A 323 -15.10 -15.87 5.17
CA GLU A 323 -15.49 -16.03 6.59
C GLU A 323 -17.01 -15.95 6.84
N ASN A 324 -17.78 -15.26 5.99
CA ASN A 324 -19.25 -15.12 6.15
C ASN A 324 -20.07 -16.31 5.63
N SER A 325 -19.43 -17.33 5.05
CA SER A 325 -20.14 -18.52 4.57
C SER A 325 -20.53 -19.48 5.71
N THR A 326 -19.93 -19.35 6.89
CA THR A 326 -20.09 -20.29 8.00
C THR A 326 -21.01 -19.79 9.13
N SER A 327 -21.40 -18.51 9.13
CA SER A 327 -22.27 -17.92 10.17
C SER A 327 -23.77 -17.91 9.83
N ALA A 328 -24.15 -18.30 8.61
CA ALA A 328 -25.55 -18.58 8.26
C ALA A 328 -25.86 -20.06 8.54
N GLY A 329 -25.94 -20.41 9.83
CA GLY A 329 -26.45 -21.70 10.26
C GLY A 329 -27.95 -21.81 10.01
N ASP A 330 -28.35 -22.07 8.76
CA ASP A 330 -29.60 -22.76 8.45
C ASP A 330 -29.24 -24.17 7.98
N THR A 331 -29.33 -25.11 8.92
CA THR A 331 -29.13 -26.54 8.73
C THR A 331 -30.36 -27.15 8.05
N SER A 332 -30.55 -26.84 6.77
CA SER A 332 -31.40 -27.67 5.90
C SER A 332 -31.01 -27.45 4.46
N HIS A 333 -30.23 -28.37 3.90
CA HIS A 333 -30.33 -28.96 2.54
C HIS A 333 -28.94 -29.47 2.12
N PRO A 334 -28.74 -30.79 1.94
CA PRO A 334 -27.55 -31.31 1.31
C PRO A 334 -27.66 -31.16 -0.21
N HIS A 335 -26.48 -31.15 -0.87
CA HIS A 335 -26.19 -31.38 -2.29
C HIS A 335 -25.66 -30.17 -3.09
N HIS A 336 -24.36 -30.30 -3.42
CA HIS A 336 -23.68 -29.89 -4.64
C HIS A 336 -24.54 -29.15 -5.68
N MET A 337 -24.37 -27.83 -5.77
CA MET A 337 -24.51 -27.08 -7.02
C MET A 337 -23.48 -25.96 -7.04
N VAL A 338 -22.74 -25.86 -8.16
CA VAL A 338 -21.99 -24.66 -8.54
C VAL A 338 -23.00 -23.51 -8.56
N SER A 339 -23.00 -22.73 -7.49
CA SER A 339 -23.95 -21.64 -7.28
C SER A 339 -23.58 -20.48 -8.20
N VAL A 340 -24.12 -20.51 -9.42
CA VAL A 340 -24.18 -19.36 -10.33
C VAL A 340 -25.22 -18.38 -9.77
N VAL A 341 -24.91 -17.76 -8.63
CA VAL A 341 -25.59 -16.56 -8.15
C VAL A 341 -24.81 -15.39 -8.72
N PRO A 342 -25.40 -14.55 -9.60
CA PRO A 342 -24.75 -13.32 -10.01
C PRO A 342 -24.61 -12.42 -8.77
N SER A 343 -23.40 -11.91 -8.53
CA SER A 343 -23.12 -10.70 -7.73
C SER A 343 -23.39 -10.72 -6.22
N ARG A 344 -22.67 -11.55 -5.44
CA ARG A 344 -22.47 -11.26 -3.99
C ARG A 344 -21.03 -11.22 -3.50
N TYR A 345 -20.07 -11.66 -4.32
CA TYR A 345 -18.65 -11.61 -3.98
C TYR A 345 -17.89 -10.85 -5.09
N PRO A 346 -16.91 -10.00 -4.72
CA PRO A 346 -16.00 -9.43 -5.69
C PRO A 346 -15.34 -10.56 -6.49
N ARG A 347 -15.21 -10.40 -7.81
CA ARG A 347 -14.54 -11.40 -8.66
C ARG A 347 -13.05 -11.38 -8.37
N TRP A 348 -12.61 -12.25 -7.45
CA TRP A 348 -11.20 -12.46 -7.14
C TRP A 348 -10.63 -13.49 -8.12
N PHE A 349 -10.13 -12.99 -9.25
CA PHE A 349 -9.56 -13.83 -10.31
C PHE A 349 -8.28 -14.54 -9.85
N THR A 350 -7.59 -13.98 -8.85
CA THR A 350 -6.38 -14.56 -8.25
C THR A 350 -6.66 -15.47 -7.06
N LEU A 351 -7.92 -15.86 -6.80
CA LEU A 351 -8.28 -16.66 -5.62
C LEU A 351 -7.48 -17.96 -5.48
N GLY A 352 -7.33 -18.73 -6.57
CA GLY A 352 -6.54 -19.97 -6.53
C GLY A 352 -5.06 -19.76 -6.20
N HIS A 353 -4.49 -18.62 -6.60
CA HIS A 353 -3.13 -18.24 -6.19
C HIS A 353 -3.09 -17.93 -4.69
N LEU A 354 -4.08 -17.18 -4.17
CA LEU A 354 -4.16 -16.85 -2.73
C LEU A 354 -4.32 -18.11 -1.86
N GLU A 355 -5.14 -19.08 -2.28
CA GLU A 355 -5.28 -20.38 -1.59
C GLU A 355 -3.96 -21.16 -1.59
N SER A 356 -3.23 -21.16 -2.71
CA SER A 356 -1.88 -21.76 -2.76
C SER A 356 -0.93 -21.09 -1.77
N GLN A 357 -0.92 -19.76 -1.70
CA GLN A 357 -0.07 -19.02 -0.76
C GLN A 357 -0.46 -19.28 0.70
N GLN A 358 -1.76 -19.46 0.99
CA GLN A 358 -2.23 -19.89 2.31
C GLN A 358 -1.72 -21.29 2.68
N CYS A 359 -1.77 -22.25 1.75
CA CYS A 359 -1.23 -23.58 1.96
C CYS A 359 0.30 -23.57 2.16
N GLU A 360 1.02 -22.75 1.40
CA GLU A 360 2.47 -22.60 1.56
C GLU A 360 2.83 -22.04 2.95
N LEU A 361 2.12 -20.99 3.40
CA LEU A 361 2.31 -20.45 4.75
C LEU A 361 2.08 -21.52 5.82
N ALA A 362 0.97 -22.26 5.73
CA ALA A 362 0.67 -23.35 6.66
C ALA A 362 1.76 -24.43 6.66
N SER A 363 2.24 -24.83 5.48
CA SER A 363 3.31 -25.81 5.33
C SER A 363 4.62 -25.34 5.98
N THR A 364 4.99 -24.07 5.77
CA THR A 364 6.17 -23.47 6.40
C THR A 364 6.04 -23.48 7.93
N MET A 365 4.89 -23.08 8.47
CA MET A 365 4.62 -23.11 9.92
C MET A 365 4.71 -24.53 10.49
N LEU A 366 4.08 -25.51 9.86
CA LEU A 366 4.09 -26.91 10.31
C LEU A 366 5.48 -27.55 10.22
N THR A 367 6.29 -27.12 9.26
CA THR A 367 7.67 -27.61 9.11
C THR A 367 8.57 -27.03 10.20
N ALA A 368 8.40 -25.76 10.53
CA ALA A 368 9.14 -25.10 11.61
C ALA A 368 8.72 -25.57 13.02
N ALA A 369 7.56 -26.21 13.16
CA ALA A 369 7.07 -26.74 14.44
C ALA A 369 7.59 -28.15 14.76
N LYS A 370 8.23 -28.81 13.79
CA LYS A 370 8.88 -30.12 13.96
C LYS A 370 10.30 -29.94 14.48
#